data_AF-A0A200R864-F1
#
_entry.id   AF-A0A200R864-F1
#
_cell.length_a   1.000
_cell.length_b   1.000
_cell.length_c   1.000
_cell.angle_alpha   90.00
_cell.angle_beta   90.00
_cell.angle_gamma   90.00
#
_symmetry.space_group_name_H-M   'P 1'
#
loop_
_entity.id
_entity.type
_entity.pdbx_description
1 polymer ?
#
loop_
_entity_poly.entity_id
_entity_poly.type
_entity_poly.pdbx_seq_one_letter_code
_entity_poly.pdbx_strand_id
1 'polypeptide(L)'
;MLQDPTSKLPTNHIMYHPLSGHCVLVDDNNSIQLTDCLNRSHWSYGGDGTPINLVGTSMCLKAVGDGLPVTVSTDCSSNQSMWRVISSSKLQLATMNEQGKSICLENNSNSSTILTTECLCAEDGDKCQDNPEIQWFKLVQTNLS
;
A
#
# COMPACT_ATOMS: atom_id res chain seq x y z
N MET A 1 -4.59 -32.78 -15.11
CA MET A 1 -4.85 -31.33 -15.14
C MET A 1 -3.50 -30.64 -15.28
N LEU A 2 -3.06 -30.34 -16.50
CA LEU A 2 -1.84 -29.54 -16.72
C LEU A 2 -2.20 -28.08 -16.41
N GLN A 3 -1.54 -27.46 -15.44
CA GLN A 3 -1.54 -26.01 -15.31
C GLN A 3 -0.71 -25.43 -16.45
N ASP A 4 -1.32 -24.52 -17.21
CA ASP A 4 -0.66 -23.74 -18.25
C ASP A 4 0.33 -22.74 -17.61
N PRO A 5 1.64 -22.77 -17.93
CA PRO A 5 2.64 -21.92 -17.28
C PRO A 5 2.56 -20.44 -17.66
N THR A 6 1.62 -20.06 -18.55
CA THR A 6 1.65 -18.79 -19.28
C THR A 6 0.49 -17.85 -18.96
N SER A 7 -0.19 -18.04 -17.83
CA SER A 7 -1.23 -17.12 -17.40
C SER A 7 -0.61 -15.92 -16.67
N LYS A 8 -0.39 -14.81 -17.40
CA LYS A 8 -0.13 -13.47 -16.80
C LYS A 8 -1.40 -12.92 -16.16
N LEU A 9 -2.02 -13.65 -15.25
CA LEU A 9 -3.08 -13.06 -14.43
C LEU A 9 -2.44 -11.94 -13.60
N PRO A 10 -3.06 -10.76 -13.50
CA PRO A 10 -2.63 -9.75 -12.54
C PRO A 10 -2.53 -10.44 -11.19
N THR A 11 -1.35 -10.39 -10.57
CA THR A 11 -1.18 -10.93 -9.23
C THR A 11 -2.11 -10.14 -8.32
N ASN A 12 -3.16 -10.82 -7.85
CA ASN A 12 -4.15 -10.24 -6.97
C ASN A 12 -3.61 -10.27 -5.55
N HIS A 13 -3.61 -9.14 -4.88
CA HIS A 13 -3.07 -8.96 -3.54
C HIS A 13 -4.13 -8.39 -2.62
N ILE A 14 -3.91 -8.62 -1.33
CA ILE A 14 -4.55 -7.84 -0.27
C ILE A 14 -3.46 -7.01 0.38
N MET A 15 -3.80 -5.82 0.86
CA MET A 15 -2.88 -4.99 1.61
C MET A 15 -3.16 -5.17 3.10
N TYR A 16 -2.22 -5.79 3.80
CA TYR A 16 -2.33 -6.22 5.19
C TYR A 16 -1.39 -5.40 6.07
N HIS A 17 -1.90 -4.91 7.20
CA HIS A 17 -1.12 -4.18 8.19
C HIS A 17 -0.80 -5.10 9.38
N PRO A 18 0.44 -5.61 9.51
CA PRO A 18 0.78 -6.67 10.48
C PRO A 18 0.53 -6.30 11.93
N LEU A 19 0.84 -5.07 12.33
CA LEU A 19 0.74 -4.64 13.72
C LEU A 19 -0.71 -4.62 14.24
N SER A 20 -1.69 -4.29 13.38
CA SER A 20 -3.12 -4.27 13.78
C SER A 20 -3.87 -5.55 13.41
N GLY A 21 -3.33 -6.37 12.52
CA GLY A 21 -4.06 -7.52 11.97
C GLY A 21 -5.16 -7.17 10.98
N HIS A 22 -5.26 -5.90 10.55
CA HIS A 22 -6.30 -5.41 9.65
C HIS A 22 -5.83 -5.38 8.18
N CYS A 23 -6.80 -5.29 7.28
CA CYS A 23 -6.60 -5.14 5.85
C CYS A 23 -7.16 -3.82 5.35
N VAL A 24 -6.64 -3.35 4.22
CA VAL A 24 -7.11 -2.13 3.56
C VAL A 24 -8.39 -2.39 2.77
N LEU A 25 -9.39 -1.55 3.01
CA LEU A 25 -10.65 -1.46 2.26
C LEU A 25 -10.78 -0.06 1.65
N VAL A 26 -11.24 -0.03 0.40
CA VAL A 26 -11.80 1.12 -0.29
C VAL A 26 -13.31 0.94 -0.29
N ASP A 27 -14.03 1.83 0.40
CA ASP A 27 -15.49 1.77 0.47
C ASP A 27 -16.19 2.37 -0.77
N ASP A 28 -17.52 2.33 -0.80
CA ASP A 28 -18.33 2.84 -1.91
C ASP A 28 -18.17 4.35 -2.15
N ASN A 29 -17.65 5.09 -1.17
CA ASN A 29 -17.33 6.51 -1.27
C ASN A 29 -15.87 6.77 -1.67
N ASN A 30 -15.14 5.72 -2.08
CA ASN A 30 -13.71 5.74 -2.39
C ASN A 30 -12.82 6.16 -1.19
N SER A 31 -13.32 6.00 0.03
CA SER A 31 -12.53 6.27 1.25
C SER A 31 -11.70 5.04 1.62
N ILE A 32 -10.44 5.27 2.00
CA ILE A 32 -9.50 4.21 2.36
C ILE A 32 -9.43 4.07 3.87
N GLN A 33 -9.60 2.84 4.35
CA GLN A 33 -9.58 2.52 5.78
C GLN A 33 -9.02 1.12 6.07
N LEU A 34 -8.54 0.94 7.29
CA LEU A 34 -8.24 -0.38 7.86
C LEU A 34 -9.49 -1.00 8.46
N THR A 35 -9.73 -2.26 8.13
CA THR A 35 -10.87 -3.05 8.61
C THR A 35 -10.47 -4.52 8.78
N ASP A 36 -11.39 -5.35 9.26
CA ASP A 36 -11.20 -6.79 9.27
C ASP A 36 -10.91 -7.34 7.86
N CYS A 37 -10.11 -8.40 7.77
CA CYS A 37 -9.70 -8.93 6.48
C CYS A 37 -10.81 -9.70 5.71
N LEU A 38 -12.04 -9.80 6.21
CA LEU A 38 -13.13 -10.40 5.44
C LEU A 38 -13.61 -9.46 4.33
N ASN A 39 -13.73 -8.16 4.64
CA ASN A 39 -14.25 -7.12 3.75
C ASN A 39 -13.14 -6.27 3.11
N ARG A 40 -12.03 -6.88 2.69
CA ARG A 40 -10.85 -6.19 2.16
C ARG A 40 -10.94 -5.87 0.67
N SER A 41 -10.26 -4.82 0.24
CA SER A 41 -10.05 -4.54 -1.19
C SER A 41 -8.94 -5.39 -1.78
N HIS A 42 -9.06 -5.58 -3.09
CA HIS A 42 -8.13 -6.35 -3.90
C HIS A 42 -7.26 -5.42 -4.75
N TRP A 43 -5.96 -5.69 -4.79
CA TRP A 43 -4.96 -4.82 -5.38
C TRP A 43 -4.09 -5.59 -6.37
N SER A 44 -3.71 -4.93 -7.46
CA SER A 44 -2.68 -5.45 -8.37
C SER A 44 -1.45 -4.55 -8.35
N TYR A 45 -0.28 -5.16 -8.30
CA TYR A 45 0.99 -4.44 -8.21
C TYR A 45 2.00 -5.08 -9.15
N GLY A 46 2.54 -4.27 -10.06
CA GLY A 46 3.49 -4.72 -11.09
C GLY A 46 4.94 -4.78 -10.60
N GLY A 47 5.20 -4.42 -9.34
CA GLY A 47 6.54 -4.29 -8.78
C GLY A 47 6.97 -2.84 -8.62
N ASP A 48 8.21 -2.65 -8.18
CA ASP A 48 8.71 -1.34 -7.76
C ASP A 48 8.67 -0.30 -8.87
N GLY A 49 8.16 0.89 -8.53
CA GLY A 49 7.98 2.00 -9.46
C GLY A 49 6.74 1.86 -10.33
N THR A 50 5.80 0.98 -9.97
CA THR A 50 4.51 0.85 -10.64
C THR A 50 3.35 1.24 -9.71
N PRO A 51 2.16 1.53 -10.25
CA PRO A 51 0.99 1.78 -9.44
C PRO A 51 0.48 0.54 -8.73
N ILE A 52 -0.10 0.73 -7.54
CA ILE A 52 -0.90 -0.28 -6.85
C ILE A 52 -2.35 -0.03 -7.25
N ASN A 53 -2.87 -0.81 -8.20
CA ASN A 53 -4.19 -0.60 -8.80
C ASN A 53 -5.29 -1.32 -8.01
N LEU A 54 -6.42 -0.66 -7.82
CA LEU A 54 -7.63 -1.25 -7.25
C LEU A 54 -8.29 -2.16 -8.30
N VAL A 55 -8.30 -3.46 -8.03
CA VAL A 55 -8.80 -4.49 -8.96
C VAL A 55 -10.26 -4.24 -9.31
N GLY A 56 -10.61 -4.38 -10.59
CA GLY A 56 -11.97 -4.14 -11.10
C GLY A 56 -12.26 -2.69 -11.44
N THR A 57 -11.30 -1.77 -11.27
CA THR A 57 -11.47 -0.33 -11.55
C THR A 57 -10.29 0.22 -12.37
N SER A 58 -10.39 1.49 -12.79
CA SER A 58 -9.28 2.27 -13.35
C SER A 58 -8.52 3.07 -12.28
N MET A 59 -8.80 2.85 -10.99
CA MET A 59 -8.23 3.62 -9.90
C MET A 59 -6.99 2.92 -9.31
N CYS A 60 -6.11 3.71 -8.70
CA CYS A 60 -4.91 3.24 -8.01
C CYS A 60 -4.66 4.08 -6.76
N LEU A 61 -3.82 3.55 -5.87
CA LEU A 61 -3.38 4.23 -4.66
C LEU A 61 -2.54 5.47 -4.99
N LYS A 62 -2.86 6.60 -4.39
CA LYS A 62 -2.16 7.88 -4.59
C LYS A 62 -1.95 8.61 -3.28
N ALA A 63 -0.71 9.04 -3.04
CA ALA A 63 -0.40 9.96 -1.96
C ALA A 63 -0.87 11.38 -2.28
N VAL A 64 -1.41 12.07 -1.28
CA VAL A 64 -1.74 13.50 -1.38
C VAL A 64 -0.57 14.34 -0.87
N GLY A 65 -0.06 14.02 0.32
CA GLY A 65 1.05 14.72 0.96
C GLY A 65 1.38 14.16 2.34
N ASP A 66 2.43 14.71 2.95
CA ASP A 66 2.89 14.31 4.28
C ASP A 66 1.83 14.67 5.35
N GLY A 67 1.50 13.71 6.22
CA GLY A 67 0.46 13.82 7.25
C GLY A 67 -0.99 13.77 6.73
N LEU A 68 -1.20 13.55 5.43
CA LEU A 68 -2.53 13.52 4.83
C LEU A 68 -3.02 12.09 4.56
N PRO A 69 -4.34 11.85 4.54
CA PRO A 69 -4.89 10.54 4.15
C PRO A 69 -4.48 10.14 2.74
N VAL A 70 -4.11 8.87 2.57
CA VAL A 70 -3.92 8.28 1.25
C VAL A 70 -5.27 8.13 0.55
N THR A 71 -5.27 8.26 -0.78
CA THR A 71 -6.50 8.22 -1.60
C THR A 71 -6.40 7.21 -2.73
N VAL A 72 -7.54 6.88 -3.35
CA VAL A 72 -7.56 6.27 -4.67
C VAL A 72 -7.84 7.33 -5.73
N SER A 73 -7.18 7.25 -6.87
CA SER A 73 -7.31 8.21 -7.98
C SER A 73 -7.24 7.51 -9.33
N THR A 74 -7.74 8.15 -10.38
CA THR A 74 -7.53 7.74 -11.77
C THR A 74 -6.19 8.20 -12.34
N ASP A 75 -5.47 9.08 -11.63
CA ASP A 75 -4.10 9.44 -11.99
C ASP A 75 -3.12 8.40 -11.45
N CYS A 76 -2.83 7.39 -12.29
CA CYS A 76 -1.89 6.33 -12.00
C CYS A 76 -0.53 6.53 -12.68
N SER A 77 -0.22 7.76 -13.08
CA SER A 77 1.00 8.09 -13.83
C SER A 77 1.91 9.06 -13.09
N SER A 78 1.38 9.82 -12.13
CA SER A 78 2.19 10.72 -11.30
C SER A 78 3.10 9.96 -10.33
N ASN A 79 4.18 10.62 -9.92
CA ASN A 79 5.13 10.07 -8.95
C ASN A 79 4.46 9.68 -7.62
N GLN A 80 3.40 10.40 -7.22
CA GLN A 80 2.60 10.11 -6.01
C GLN A 80 1.83 8.80 -6.08
N SER A 81 1.62 8.27 -7.28
CA SER A 81 0.93 7.00 -7.54
C SER A 81 1.90 5.86 -7.86
N MET A 82 3.21 6.10 -7.88
CA MET A 82 4.22 5.09 -8.16
C MET A 82 4.84 4.60 -6.85
N TRP A 83 4.53 3.37 -6.48
CA TRP A 83 4.90 2.81 -5.19
C TRP A 83 6.10 1.87 -5.31
N ARG A 84 6.84 1.73 -4.21
CA ARG A 84 7.97 0.83 -4.06
C ARG A 84 7.88 0.13 -2.71
N VAL A 85 8.26 -1.14 -2.67
CA VAL A 85 8.47 -1.84 -1.41
C VAL A 85 9.88 -1.53 -0.93
N ILE A 86 10.01 -0.81 0.18
CA ILE A 86 11.30 -0.42 0.75
C ILE A 86 11.58 -1.14 2.08
N SER A 87 12.70 -0.79 2.72
CA SER A 87 13.29 -1.38 3.94
C SER A 87 13.81 -2.81 3.78
N SER A 88 14.70 -3.20 4.70
CA SER A 88 15.24 -4.57 4.77
C SER A 88 14.15 -5.62 5.04
N SER A 89 13.08 -5.24 5.76
CA SER A 89 11.95 -6.12 6.05
C SER A 89 10.99 -6.27 4.87
N LYS A 90 11.08 -5.40 3.84
CA LYS A 90 10.16 -5.35 2.69
C LYS A 90 8.70 -5.17 3.11
N LEU A 91 8.47 -4.41 4.18
CA LEU A 91 7.14 -4.16 4.73
C LEU A 91 6.66 -2.72 4.56
N GLN A 92 7.48 -1.80 4.09
CA GLN A 92 7.07 -0.41 3.88
C GLN A 92 6.72 -0.16 2.42
N LEU A 93 5.56 0.45 2.17
CA LEU A 93 5.16 0.94 0.85
C LEU A 93 5.44 2.43 0.79
N ALA A 94 6.39 2.81 -0.07
CA ALA A 94 6.85 4.19 -0.22
C ALA A 94 6.52 4.75 -1.61
N THR A 95 6.28 6.05 -1.65
CA THR A 95 6.07 6.85 -2.86
C THR A 95 6.73 8.22 -2.68
N MET A 96 6.70 9.05 -3.72
CA MET A 96 7.22 10.42 -3.66
C MET A 96 6.09 11.42 -3.55
N ASN A 97 6.22 12.38 -2.63
CA ASN A 97 5.33 13.54 -2.61
C ASN A 97 5.69 14.54 -3.74
N GLU A 98 4.93 15.63 -3.87
CA GLU A 98 5.16 16.67 -4.89
C GLU A 98 6.53 17.35 -4.77
N GLN A 99 7.15 17.31 -3.59
CA GLN A 99 8.47 17.88 -3.31
C GLN A 99 9.61 16.87 -3.58
N GLY A 100 9.30 15.65 -4.03
CA GLY A 100 10.27 14.59 -4.26
C GLY A 100 10.81 13.92 -2.99
N LYS A 101 10.16 14.13 -1.84
CA LYS A 101 10.49 13.43 -0.58
C LYS A 101 9.78 12.08 -0.54
N SER A 102 10.51 11.06 -0.06
CA SER A 102 9.96 9.72 0.15
C SER A 102 9.02 9.72 1.34
N ILE A 103 7.79 9.25 1.12
CA ILE A 103 6.75 9.10 2.14
C ILE A 103 6.18 7.68 2.08
N CYS A 104 5.80 7.16 3.24
CA CYS A 104 5.34 5.80 3.46
C CYS A 104 3.89 5.79 3.93
N LEU A 105 3.18 4.68 3.68
CA LEU A 105 1.90 4.44 4.33
C LEU A 105 2.09 4.30 5.84
N GLU A 106 1.15 4.87 6.60
CA GLU A 106 1.14 4.81 8.06
C GLU A 106 -0.27 4.58 8.58
N ASN A 107 -0.41 3.63 9.51
CA ASN A 107 -1.64 3.44 10.25
C ASN A 107 -1.80 4.53 11.31
N ASN A 108 -2.85 5.36 11.19
CA ASN A 108 -3.21 6.31 12.22
C ASN A 108 -3.89 5.58 13.38
N SER A 109 -3.15 5.29 14.45
CA SER A 109 -3.68 4.53 15.60
C SER A 109 -4.92 5.14 16.27
N ASN A 110 -5.21 6.42 16.03
CA ASN A 110 -6.36 7.13 16.60
C ASN A 110 -7.64 7.01 15.76
N SER A 111 -7.57 6.39 14.57
CA SER A 111 -8.71 6.21 13.66
C SER A 111 -8.53 4.94 12.81
N SER A 112 -9.43 4.69 11.86
CA SER A 112 -9.25 3.65 10.84
C SER A 112 -8.53 4.16 9.59
N THR A 113 -8.13 5.43 9.55
CA THR A 113 -7.58 6.05 8.33
C THR A 113 -6.11 5.69 8.13
N ILE A 114 -5.69 5.62 6.88
CA ILE A 114 -4.29 5.43 6.52
C ILE A 114 -3.73 6.77 6.04
N LEU A 115 -2.62 7.20 6.63
CA LEU A 115 -1.93 8.42 6.26
C LEU A 115 -0.74 8.11 5.36
N THR A 116 -0.20 9.13 4.71
CA THR A 116 1.17 9.11 4.18
C THR A 116 2.05 10.05 4.97
N THR A 117 3.13 9.54 5.54
CA THR A 117 4.08 10.31 6.37
C THR A 117 5.52 10.05 5.94
N GLU A 118 6.49 10.81 6.44
CA GLU A 118 7.91 10.49 6.24
C GLU A 118 8.22 9.03 6.63
N CYS A 119 8.96 8.32 5.78
CA CYS A 119 9.32 6.93 6.01
C CYS A 119 10.23 6.78 7.24
N LEU A 120 9.78 6.04 8.25
CA LEU A 120 10.57 5.73 9.43
C LEU A 120 11.57 4.63 9.10
N CYS A 121 12.83 4.84 9.45
CA CYS A 121 13.86 3.80 9.44
C CYS A 121 14.03 3.06 8.09
N ALA A 122 13.92 3.80 6.98
CA ALA A 122 14.01 3.25 5.64
C ALA A 122 15.38 2.61 5.32
N GLU A 123 16.47 3.16 5.89
CA GLU A 123 17.85 2.74 5.65
C GLU A 123 18.58 2.23 6.91
N ASP A 124 18.02 2.52 8.08
CA ASP A 124 18.62 2.21 9.37
C ASP A 124 18.03 0.91 9.90
N GLY A 125 18.80 -0.18 9.83
CA GLY A 125 18.46 -1.45 10.47
C GLY A 125 18.35 -1.33 12.00
N ASP A 126 19.28 -1.91 12.76
CA ASP A 126 19.19 -2.00 14.24
C ASP A 126 19.36 -0.65 14.98
N LYS A 127 19.51 0.48 14.27
CA LYS A 127 19.69 1.83 14.85
C LYS A 127 18.41 2.67 14.86
N CYS A 128 17.34 2.16 14.28
CA CYS A 128 16.02 2.77 14.32
C CYS A 128 15.54 2.96 15.76
N GLN A 129 15.36 4.21 16.22
CA GLN A 129 14.76 4.50 17.53
C GLN A 129 13.23 4.67 17.46
N ASP A 130 12.69 4.83 16.25
CA ASP A 130 11.25 4.94 16.01
C ASP A 130 10.59 3.55 15.94
N ASN A 131 9.26 3.52 15.90
CA ASN A 131 8.49 2.30 15.70
C ASN A 131 8.06 2.17 14.23
N PRO A 132 8.82 1.48 13.35
CA PRO A 132 8.46 1.37 11.94
C PRO A 132 7.26 0.46 11.69
N GLU A 133 6.82 -0.33 12.69
CA GLU A 133 5.72 -1.30 12.54
C GLU A 133 4.38 -0.63 12.23
N ILE A 134 4.21 0.64 12.61
CA ILE A 134 3.02 1.44 12.26
C ILE A 134 2.96 1.79 10.76
N GLN A 135 4.09 1.66 10.05
CA GLN A 135 4.22 1.90 8.61
C GLN A 135 4.32 0.60 7.80
N TRP A 136 4.12 -0.55 8.43
CA TRP A 136 4.22 -1.83 7.75
C TRP A 136 2.92 -2.18 7.05
N PHE A 137 2.95 -2.20 5.73
CA PHE A 137 1.88 -2.64 4.84
C PHE A 137 2.41 -3.67 3.86
N LYS A 138 1.94 -4.90 3.99
CA LYS A 138 2.33 -6.03 3.15
C LYS A 138 1.30 -6.28 2.06
N LEU A 139 1.77 -6.31 0.81
CA LEU A 139 1.00 -6.88 -0.30
C LEU A 139 1.10 -8.41 -0.23
N VAL A 140 0.02 -9.07 0.17
CA VAL A 140 -0.07 -10.53 0.29
C VAL A 140 -0.80 -11.08 -0.92
N GLN A 141 -0.14 -11.92 -1.72
CA GLN A 141 -0.75 -12.55 -2.89
C GLN A 141 -1.91 -13.46 -2.47
N THR A 142 -3.01 -13.41 -3.21
CA THR A 142 -4.18 -14.26 -2.98
C THR A 142 -4.59 -14.95 -4.27
N ASN A 143 -5.03 -16.21 -4.15
CA ASN A 143 -5.53 -17.01 -5.28
C ASN A 143 -7.02 -16.77 -5.56
N LEU A 144 -7.65 -15.80 -4.89
CA LEU A 144 -9.06 -15.49 -5.06
C LEU A 144 -9.20 -14.47 -6.19
N SER A 145 -9.76 -14.92 -7.30
CA SER A 145 -10.23 -14.12 -8.44
C SER A 145 -11.67 -13.69 -8.21
#